data_AF-A0A6P6XV80-F1
#
_entry.id   AF-A0A6P6XV80-F1
#
_cell.length_a   1.000
_cell.length_b   1.000
_cell.length_c   1.000
_cell.angle_alpha   90.00
_cell.angle_beta   90.00
_cell.angle_gamma   90.00
#
_symmetry.space_group_name_H-M   'P 1'
#
loop_
_entity.id
_entity.type
_entity.pdbx_description
1 polymer ?
#
loop_
_entity_poly.entity_id
_entity_poly.type
_entity_poly.pdbx_seq_one_letter_code
_entity_poly.pdbx_strand_id
1 'polypeptide(L)'
;MNVIFVVIAALLIFNNNVLARPSSLTRTFDKFKVAFNKTYISDLPLDEQQQTKMNQNLMTAPICEFDSNMNISDELDLRSLGTLPPIRMQGNCASSWAFAAIASLESAYLSRYNYSHDFSEQELIDCASQNGCSGDNIQRGLNDLKLGFHYMNINGVVEESNYPYVEHKQSCQPSQGHYVIKTYCQIEPQNPLKIRQVLTKTHTAIAAIIAIKDLKSFQRY
;
A
#
# COMPACT_ATOMS: atom_id res chain seq x y z
N MET A 1 24.08 -8.60 -3.94
CA MET A 1 22.97 -9.33 -3.29
C MET A 1 22.16 -8.32 -2.49
N ASN A 2 21.07 -7.86 -3.08
CA ASN A 2 20.38 -6.62 -2.73
C ASN A 2 19.25 -6.91 -1.72
N VAL A 3 19.12 -6.09 -0.67
CA VAL A 3 18.19 -6.31 0.46
C VAL A 3 17.18 -5.16 0.51
N ILE A 4 15.87 -5.44 0.52
CA ILE A 4 14.83 -4.41 0.47
C ILE A 4 13.77 -4.69 1.54
N PHE A 5 13.37 -3.63 2.24
CA PHE A 5 12.33 -3.60 3.27
C PHE A 5 11.12 -2.86 2.71
N VAL A 6 9.93 -3.44 2.79
CA VAL A 6 8.68 -2.79 2.32
C VAL A 6 7.69 -2.68 3.48
N VAL A 7 7.00 -1.56 3.64
CA VAL A 7 6.18 -1.31 4.83
C VAL A 7 4.68 -1.31 4.50
N ILE A 8 3.92 -2.07 5.28
CA ILE A 8 2.46 -2.09 5.26
C ILE A 8 1.95 -1.09 6.31
N ALA A 9 1.28 -0.02 5.89
CA ALA A 9 0.32 0.65 6.76
C ALA A 9 -1.07 0.04 6.55
N ALA A 10 -1.86 0.05 7.60
CA ALA A 10 -3.28 0.32 7.42
C ALA A 10 -3.51 1.75 7.92
N LEU A 11 -4.36 2.47 7.19
CA LEU A 11 -4.98 3.77 7.48
C LEU A 11 -4.22 5.10 7.22
N LEU A 12 -4.93 5.90 6.41
CA LEU A 12 -4.74 7.32 6.12
C LEU A 12 -4.62 8.19 7.36
N ILE A 13 -3.66 9.13 7.32
CA ILE A 13 -3.84 10.47 7.87
C ILE A 13 -3.11 11.47 6.96
N PHE A 14 -3.86 12.24 6.16
CA PHE A 14 -3.39 13.56 5.71
C PHE A 14 -3.73 14.55 6.81
N ASN A 15 -2.73 14.99 7.57
CA ASN A 15 -2.85 16.18 8.39
C ASN A 15 -1.98 17.29 7.81
N ASN A 16 -2.57 18.48 7.82
CA ASN A 16 -2.14 19.70 7.16
C ASN A 16 -0.67 20.04 7.41
N ASN A 17 0.12 20.08 6.34
CA ASN A 17 1.12 21.09 6.00
C ASN A 17 1.95 20.56 4.82
N VAL A 18 1.53 20.92 3.61
CA VAL A 18 2.42 20.93 2.43
C VAL A 18 2.03 22.16 1.65
N LEU A 19 2.88 23.18 1.70
CA LEU A 19 2.79 24.35 0.85
C LEU A 19 3.81 24.22 -0.29
N ALA A 20 3.37 23.68 -1.43
CA ALA A 20 3.92 24.02 -2.74
C ALA A 20 2.80 23.81 -3.79
N ARG A 21 2.31 24.93 -4.34
CA ARG A 21 1.04 25.07 -5.05
C ARG A 21 1.25 25.38 -6.54
N PRO A 22 0.67 24.58 -7.45
CA PRO A 22 0.12 25.06 -8.71
C PRO A 22 -1.29 25.63 -8.46
N SER A 23 -1.60 26.81 -9.00
CA SER A 23 -2.84 27.57 -8.74
C SER A 23 -4.14 26.89 -9.22
N SER A 24 -4.04 25.83 -10.04
CA SER A 24 -5.20 25.07 -10.53
C SER A 24 -5.68 23.96 -9.58
N LEU A 25 -4.85 23.50 -8.63
CA LEU A 25 -5.14 22.35 -7.75
C LEU A 25 -5.54 22.74 -6.31
N THR A 26 -5.43 24.03 -5.95
CA THR A 26 -5.63 24.52 -4.58
C THR A 26 -7.07 24.32 -4.10
N ARG A 27 -8.05 24.51 -4.99
CA ARG A 27 -9.47 24.38 -4.66
C ARG A 27 -9.90 22.93 -4.45
N THR A 28 -9.16 21.97 -5.01
CA THR A 28 -9.46 20.53 -4.97
C THR A 28 -8.94 19.91 -3.67
N PHE A 29 -7.73 20.29 -3.25
CA PHE A 29 -7.10 19.75 -2.05
C PHE A 29 -7.71 20.29 -0.74
N ASP A 30 -8.13 21.56 -0.72
CA ASP A 30 -8.82 22.12 0.47
C ASP A 30 -10.24 21.55 0.61
N LYS A 31 -10.92 21.23 -0.50
CA LYS A 31 -12.18 20.47 -0.47
C LYS A 31 -11.98 19.04 0.05
N PHE A 32 -10.89 18.39 -0.35
CA PHE A 32 -10.50 17.08 0.18
C PHE A 32 -10.28 17.13 1.68
N LYS A 33 -9.53 18.11 2.19
CA LYS A 33 -9.34 18.30 3.65
C LYS A 33 -10.65 18.49 4.40
N VAL A 34 -11.59 19.29 3.87
CA VAL A 34 -12.90 19.51 4.52
C VAL A 34 -13.75 18.24 4.50
N ALA A 35 -13.73 17.46 3.41
CA ALA A 35 -14.43 16.17 3.34
C ALA A 35 -13.80 15.10 4.26
N PHE A 36 -12.47 15.10 4.35
CA PHE A 36 -11.69 14.15 5.14
C PHE A 36 -11.78 14.43 6.64
N ASN A 37 -11.64 15.70 7.05
CA ASN A 37 -11.62 16.11 8.47
C ASN A 37 -13.01 16.09 9.13
N LYS A 38 -14.08 16.02 8.34
CA LYS A 38 -15.45 15.78 8.85
C LYS A 38 -15.67 14.32 9.26
N THR A 39 -14.66 13.46 9.10
CA THR A 39 -14.79 12.02 9.14
C THR A 39 -13.73 11.36 10.02
N TYR A 40 -13.78 11.61 11.33
CA TYR A 40 -13.22 10.69 12.34
C TYR A 40 -14.16 10.64 13.54
N ILE A 41 -14.52 9.42 13.95
CA ILE A 41 -14.75 8.92 15.32
C ILE A 41 -15.19 7.46 15.19
N SER A 42 -14.82 6.71 16.23
CA SER A 42 -15.01 5.31 16.58
C SER A 42 -16.37 4.69 16.23
N ASP A 43 -16.39 3.35 16.28
CA ASP A 43 -17.55 2.45 16.33
C ASP A 43 -17.90 1.78 14.99
N LEU A 44 -17.20 0.67 14.72
CA LEU A 44 -17.78 -0.45 13.97
C LEU A 44 -17.80 -1.66 14.91
N PRO A 45 -18.97 -2.28 15.16
CA PRO A 45 -19.06 -3.46 16.02
C PRO A 45 -18.41 -4.66 15.31
N LEU A 46 -17.42 -5.25 15.96
CA LEU A 46 -16.84 -6.54 15.57
C LEU A 46 -17.79 -7.63 16.07
N ASP A 47 -18.53 -8.28 15.18
CA ASP A 47 -19.22 -9.52 15.51
C ASP A 47 -18.18 -10.67 15.47
N GLU A 48 -17.75 -11.07 16.66
CA GLU A 48 -16.53 -11.85 16.93
C GLU A 48 -16.74 -13.38 16.85
N GLN A 49 -17.91 -13.88 16.48
CA GLN A 49 -18.27 -15.28 16.77
C GLN A 49 -18.35 -16.28 15.61
N GLN A 50 -17.84 -15.96 14.42
CA GLN A 50 -17.70 -16.96 13.33
C GLN A 50 -16.29 -17.10 12.72
N GLN A 51 -15.28 -16.39 13.24
CA GLN A 51 -13.90 -16.47 12.74
C GLN A 51 -13.03 -17.56 13.40
N THR A 52 -13.57 -18.35 14.33
CA THR A 52 -12.76 -19.09 15.31
C THR A 52 -12.34 -20.51 14.93
N LYS A 53 -12.14 -20.87 13.65
CA LYS A 53 -11.57 -22.21 13.37
C LYS A 53 -10.72 -22.46 12.12
N MET A 54 -10.31 -21.45 11.36
CA MET A 54 -9.30 -21.68 10.28
C MET A 54 -8.18 -20.65 10.10
N ASN A 55 -8.11 -19.52 10.81
CA ASN A 55 -7.14 -18.45 10.46
C ASN A 55 -6.43 -17.77 11.65
N GLN A 56 -5.92 -18.52 12.63
CA GLN A 56 -5.27 -17.90 13.80
C GLN A 56 -3.76 -18.09 13.94
N ASN A 57 -3.06 -18.82 13.04
CA ASN A 57 -1.61 -19.06 13.21
C ASN A 57 -0.73 -18.91 11.97
N LEU A 58 -1.21 -18.33 10.86
CA LEU A 58 -0.37 -18.02 9.69
C LEU A 58 -0.58 -16.54 9.32
N MET A 59 0.51 -15.76 9.25
CA MET A 59 0.58 -14.39 8.70
C MET A 59 0.35 -13.19 9.63
N THR A 60 0.94 -13.18 10.83
CA THR A 60 1.22 -11.90 11.50
C THR A 60 2.51 -11.32 10.92
N ALA A 61 2.39 -10.23 10.15
CA ALA A 61 3.53 -9.45 9.70
C ALA A 61 4.33 -8.97 10.93
N PRO A 62 5.68 -8.95 10.89
CA PRO A 62 6.45 -8.40 11.99
C PRO A 62 6.12 -6.92 12.16
N ILE A 63 6.21 -6.40 13.38
CA ILE A 63 5.95 -4.99 13.67
C ILE A 63 7.18 -4.18 13.24
N CYS A 64 6.96 -3.01 12.65
CA CYS A 64 8.06 -2.13 12.30
C CYS A 64 8.69 -1.49 13.55
N GLU A 65 9.99 -1.72 13.76
CA GLU A 65 10.75 -1.16 14.88
C GLU A 65 11.52 0.10 14.44
N PHE A 66 11.36 1.21 15.20
CA PHE A 66 12.05 2.47 14.94
C PHE A 66 12.49 3.15 16.23
N ASP A 67 13.61 3.88 16.12
CA ASP A 67 14.16 4.70 17.20
C ASP A 67 13.20 5.84 17.57
N SER A 68 12.89 5.98 18.86
CA SER A 68 12.07 7.06 19.39
C SER A 68 12.72 8.44 19.22
N ASN A 69 14.05 8.50 19.11
CA ASN A 69 14.83 9.74 19.03
C ASN A 69 15.09 10.20 17.59
N MET A 70 14.43 9.56 16.61
CA MET A 70 14.60 9.91 15.20
C MET A 70 14.21 11.38 14.95
N ASN A 71 15.06 12.11 14.25
CA ASN A 71 14.72 13.44 13.75
C ASN A 71 13.74 13.30 12.58
N ILE A 72 12.49 13.72 12.79
CA ILE A 72 11.40 13.60 11.82
C ILE A 72 11.26 14.95 11.12
N SER A 73 11.32 14.95 9.79
CA SER A 73 11.08 16.17 9.02
C SER A 73 9.61 16.62 9.19
N ASP A 74 9.39 17.92 9.33
CA ASP A 74 8.05 18.50 9.38
C ASP A 74 7.29 18.31 8.07
N GLU A 75 8.03 18.30 6.95
CA GLU A 75 7.50 18.07 5.60
C GLU A 75 8.35 17.03 4.87
N LEU A 76 7.67 16.10 4.19
CA LEU A 76 8.30 15.08 3.37
C LEU A 76 7.39 14.76 2.19
N ASP A 77 7.94 14.90 0.98
CA ASP A 77 7.25 14.55 -0.26
C ASP A 77 8.13 13.60 -1.08
N LEU A 78 7.73 12.32 -1.13
CA LEU A 78 8.44 11.27 -1.87
C LEU A 78 8.51 11.56 -3.38
N ARG A 79 7.57 12.35 -3.94
CA ARG A 79 7.62 12.77 -5.35
C ARG A 79 8.83 13.66 -5.60
N SER A 80 9.08 14.60 -4.69
CA SER A 80 10.22 15.53 -4.77
C SER A 80 11.56 14.80 -4.59
N LEU A 81 11.54 13.66 -3.90
CA LEU A 81 12.70 12.78 -3.76
C LEU A 81 12.90 11.84 -4.97
N GLY A 82 11.95 11.78 -5.90
CA GLY A 82 12.02 10.85 -7.04
C GLY A 82 11.86 9.37 -6.64
N THR A 83 11.29 9.09 -5.47
CA THR A 83 11.19 7.72 -4.94
C THR A 83 9.82 7.07 -5.16
N LEU A 84 9.00 7.61 -6.07
CA LEU A 84 7.70 7.03 -6.42
C LEU A 84 7.69 6.53 -7.87
N PRO A 85 7.05 5.38 -8.13
CA PRO A 85 6.83 4.92 -9.50
C PRO A 85 5.81 5.82 -10.23
N PRO A 86 5.72 5.70 -11.57
CA PRO A 86 4.64 6.29 -12.34
C PRO A 86 3.24 5.87 -11.85
N ILE A 87 2.24 6.71 -12.11
CA ILE A 87 0.84 6.39 -11.77
C ILE A 87 0.34 5.25 -12.67
N ARG A 88 -0.36 4.28 -12.06
CA ARG A 88 -0.96 3.11 -12.70
C ARG A 88 -2.49 3.14 -12.68
N MET A 89 -3.13 2.28 -13.47
CA MET A 89 -4.58 2.19 -13.61
C MET A 89 -5.05 0.74 -13.40
N GLN A 90 -5.86 0.51 -12.36
CA GLN A 90 -6.42 -0.82 -12.04
C GLN A 90 -7.68 -1.19 -12.85
N GLY A 91 -8.21 -0.26 -13.64
CA GLY A 91 -9.41 -0.49 -14.44
C GLY A 91 -10.60 -1.01 -13.62
N ASN A 92 -11.28 -2.04 -14.15
CA ASN A 92 -12.50 -2.59 -13.56
C ASN A 92 -12.27 -3.77 -12.59
N CYS A 93 -11.02 -4.17 -12.36
CA CYS A 93 -10.68 -5.17 -11.37
C CYS A 93 -10.51 -4.51 -9.99
N ALA A 94 -11.12 -5.08 -8.96
CA ALA A 94 -10.97 -4.60 -7.59
C ALA A 94 -9.65 -5.08 -6.96
N SER A 95 -8.52 -4.76 -7.61
CA SER A 95 -7.16 -5.19 -7.29
C SER A 95 -6.30 -4.11 -6.64
N SER A 96 -6.89 -3.06 -6.07
CA SER A 96 -6.15 -1.94 -5.45
C SER A 96 -5.10 -2.40 -4.41
N TRP A 97 -5.34 -3.53 -3.75
CA TRP A 97 -4.40 -4.16 -2.82
C TRP A 97 -3.09 -4.59 -3.51
N ALA A 98 -3.14 -5.11 -4.73
CA ALA A 98 -1.97 -5.57 -5.49
C ALA A 98 -1.16 -4.36 -5.98
N PHE A 99 -1.86 -3.35 -6.54
CA PHE A 99 -1.25 -2.08 -6.94
C PHE A 99 -0.58 -1.37 -5.77
N ALA A 100 -1.21 -1.35 -4.60
CA ALA A 100 -0.61 -0.76 -3.41
C ALA A 100 0.65 -1.52 -2.96
N ALA A 101 0.65 -2.85 -3.02
CA ALA A 101 1.80 -3.68 -2.67
C ALA A 101 2.97 -3.46 -3.64
N ILE A 102 2.70 -3.47 -4.94
CA ILE A 102 3.69 -3.26 -6.00
C ILE A 102 4.25 -1.84 -5.95
N ALA A 103 3.41 -0.81 -5.84
CA ALA A 103 3.89 0.58 -5.76
C ALA A 103 4.81 0.80 -4.54
N SER A 104 4.51 0.16 -3.41
CA SER A 104 5.40 0.15 -2.23
C SER A 104 6.73 -0.55 -2.51
N LEU A 105 6.72 -1.67 -3.24
CA LEU A 105 7.94 -2.37 -3.64
C LEU A 105 8.79 -1.51 -4.60
N GLU A 106 8.21 -1.00 -5.68
CA GLU A 106 8.88 -0.16 -6.67
C GLU A 106 9.48 1.10 -6.02
N SER A 107 8.72 1.74 -5.12
CA SER A 107 9.22 2.87 -4.34
C SER A 107 10.41 2.50 -3.46
N ALA A 108 10.45 1.29 -2.91
CA ALA A 108 11.58 0.80 -2.14
C ALA A 108 12.83 0.60 -3.02
N TYR A 109 12.64 0.11 -4.26
CA TYR A 109 13.72 0.01 -5.25
C TYR A 109 14.26 1.37 -5.67
N LEU A 110 13.37 2.33 -5.95
CA LEU A 110 13.76 3.70 -6.29
C LEU A 110 14.52 4.37 -5.14
N SER A 111 14.00 4.31 -3.92
CA SER A 111 14.65 4.88 -2.73
C SER A 111 16.05 4.31 -2.50
N ARG A 112 16.21 2.98 -2.69
CA ARG A 112 17.46 2.30 -2.33
C ARG A 112 18.51 2.28 -3.44
N TYR A 113 18.09 2.12 -4.69
CA TYR A 113 18.99 1.90 -5.82
C TYR A 113 18.92 3.01 -6.86
N ASN A 114 17.98 3.95 -6.73
CA ASN A 114 17.71 4.96 -7.75
C ASN A 114 17.44 4.34 -9.13
N TYR A 115 16.80 3.17 -9.13
CA TYR A 115 16.48 2.39 -10.32
C TYR A 115 14.99 2.03 -10.30
N SER A 116 14.31 2.27 -11.41
CA SER A 116 12.89 1.99 -11.58
C SER A 116 12.72 0.57 -12.11
N HIS A 117 11.93 -0.22 -11.42
CA HIS A 117 11.36 -1.46 -11.95
C HIS A 117 9.88 -1.23 -12.23
N ASP A 118 9.35 -2.07 -13.14
CA ASP A 118 7.92 -2.18 -13.43
C ASP A 118 7.51 -3.61 -13.06
N PHE A 119 6.96 -3.81 -11.87
CA PHE A 119 6.60 -5.15 -11.37
C PHE A 119 5.14 -5.51 -11.67
N SER A 120 4.87 -6.80 -11.84
CA SER A 120 3.55 -7.28 -12.22
C SER A 120 2.55 -7.25 -11.05
N GLU A 121 1.52 -6.40 -11.13
CA GLU A 121 0.35 -6.53 -10.27
C GLU A 121 -0.45 -7.81 -10.57
N GLN A 122 -0.46 -8.24 -11.83
CA GLN A 122 -1.23 -9.39 -12.30
C GLN A 122 -0.79 -10.69 -11.64
N GLU A 123 0.52 -10.88 -11.44
CA GLU A 123 1.03 -12.06 -10.75
C GLU A 123 0.48 -12.15 -9.32
N LEU A 124 0.40 -11.03 -8.59
CA LEU A 124 -0.23 -11.03 -7.27
C LEU A 124 -1.73 -11.38 -7.35
N ILE A 125 -2.45 -10.78 -8.29
CA ILE A 125 -3.89 -11.02 -8.50
C ILE A 125 -4.19 -12.50 -8.76
N ASP A 126 -3.35 -13.15 -9.55
CA ASP A 126 -3.56 -14.52 -9.99
C ASP A 126 -3.04 -15.54 -8.97
N CYS A 127 -1.89 -15.26 -8.37
CA CYS A 127 -1.13 -16.23 -7.56
C CYS A 127 -1.20 -16.02 -6.05
N ALA A 128 -1.34 -14.78 -5.55
CA ALA A 128 -1.31 -14.51 -4.12
C ALA A 128 -2.69 -14.58 -3.44
N SER A 129 -3.76 -14.21 -4.16
CA SER A 129 -5.14 -14.25 -3.64
C SER A 129 -6.04 -15.12 -4.49
N GLN A 130 -6.91 -15.93 -3.87
CA GLN A 130 -7.94 -16.68 -4.59
C GLN A 130 -9.01 -15.76 -5.23
N ASN A 131 -9.14 -14.53 -4.75
CA ASN A 131 -10.18 -13.58 -5.17
C ASN A 131 -9.58 -12.22 -5.56
N GLY A 132 -8.48 -12.23 -6.31
CA GLY A 132 -7.65 -11.03 -6.55
C GLY A 132 -8.35 -9.82 -7.19
N CYS A 133 -9.49 -10.00 -7.86
CA CYS A 133 -10.33 -8.93 -8.42
C CYS A 133 -11.64 -8.68 -7.66
N SER A 134 -11.84 -9.28 -6.49
CA SER A 134 -13.08 -9.19 -5.72
C SER A 134 -12.93 -8.38 -4.44
N GLY A 135 -11.94 -7.48 -4.36
CA GLY A 135 -11.73 -6.56 -3.25
C GLY A 135 -12.92 -5.62 -3.03
N ASP A 136 -13.85 -5.98 -2.15
CA ASP A 136 -15.13 -5.27 -1.98
C ASP A 136 -15.29 -4.61 -0.61
N ASN A 137 -14.42 -4.94 0.36
CA ASN A 137 -14.47 -4.40 1.71
C ASN A 137 -13.08 -4.29 2.36
N ILE A 138 -13.01 -3.51 3.44
CA ILE A 138 -11.78 -3.21 4.18
C ILE A 138 -11.07 -4.48 4.67
N GLN A 139 -11.82 -5.43 5.23
CA GLN A 139 -11.23 -6.64 5.80
C GLN A 139 -10.60 -7.52 4.72
N ARG A 140 -11.30 -7.68 3.59
CA ARG A 140 -10.78 -8.40 2.43
C ARG A 140 -9.55 -7.70 1.86
N GLY A 141 -9.63 -6.39 1.61
CA GLY A 141 -8.51 -5.62 1.08
C GLY A 141 -7.28 -5.69 1.97
N LEU A 142 -7.45 -5.64 3.30
CA LEU A 142 -6.34 -5.81 4.25
C LEU A 142 -5.74 -7.22 4.20
N ASN A 143 -6.58 -8.25 4.13
CA ASN A 143 -6.11 -9.64 4.03
C ASN A 143 -5.37 -9.88 2.72
N ASP A 144 -5.92 -9.44 1.59
CA ASP A 144 -5.29 -9.56 0.27
C ASP A 144 -3.97 -8.77 0.21
N LEU A 145 -3.92 -7.58 0.80
CA LEU A 145 -2.68 -6.80 0.91
C LEU A 145 -1.59 -7.58 1.67
N LYS A 146 -1.92 -8.17 2.83
CA LYS A 146 -1.00 -9.01 3.60
C LYS A 146 -0.55 -10.23 2.81
N LEU A 147 -1.47 -10.87 2.07
CA LEU A 147 -1.15 -12.00 1.19
C LEU A 147 -0.18 -11.59 0.09
N GLY A 148 -0.35 -10.42 -0.53
CA GLY A 148 0.56 -9.90 -1.55
C GLY A 148 1.99 -9.74 -1.04
N PHE A 149 2.16 -9.08 0.11
CA PHE A 149 3.49 -8.94 0.71
C PHE A 149 4.10 -10.27 1.15
N HIS A 150 3.30 -11.17 1.72
CA HIS A 150 3.76 -12.50 2.06
C HIS A 150 4.20 -13.29 0.82
N TYR A 151 3.43 -13.23 -0.27
CA TYR A 151 3.75 -13.86 -1.53
C TYR A 151 5.07 -13.35 -2.10
N MET A 152 5.25 -12.02 -2.18
CA MET A 152 6.52 -11.42 -2.63
C MET A 152 7.71 -11.79 -1.73
N ASN A 153 7.46 -12.08 -0.45
CA ASN A 153 8.52 -12.46 0.49
C ASN A 153 8.99 -13.90 0.32
N ILE A 154 8.10 -14.80 -0.07
CA ILE A 154 8.41 -16.23 -0.24
C ILE A 154 8.78 -16.56 -1.68
N ASN A 155 8.04 -16.03 -2.64
CA ASN A 155 8.16 -16.37 -4.06
C ASN A 155 8.84 -15.24 -4.86
N GLY A 156 8.71 -14.00 -4.41
CA GLY A 156 9.04 -12.81 -5.20
C GLY A 156 7.95 -12.45 -6.20
N VAL A 157 8.26 -11.51 -7.08
CA VAL A 157 7.38 -11.06 -8.17
C VAL A 157 8.22 -10.77 -9.43
N VAL A 158 7.68 -11.02 -10.61
CA VAL A 158 8.33 -10.72 -11.88
C VAL A 158 8.02 -9.31 -12.36
N GLU A 159 8.72 -8.88 -13.41
CA GLU A 159 8.41 -7.61 -14.07
C GLU A 159 7.12 -7.72 -14.90
N GLU A 160 6.41 -6.59 -15.06
CA GLU A 160 5.18 -6.45 -15.84
C GLU A 160 5.34 -6.98 -17.27
N SER A 161 6.52 -6.81 -17.87
CA SER A 161 6.82 -7.35 -19.21
C SER A 161 6.77 -8.88 -19.29
N ASN A 162 6.95 -9.58 -18.17
CA ASN A 162 6.89 -11.04 -18.09
C ASN A 162 5.51 -11.56 -17.70
N TYR A 163 4.69 -10.75 -17.01
CA TYR A 163 3.34 -11.11 -16.61
C TYR A 163 2.42 -9.88 -16.71
N PRO A 164 1.96 -9.55 -17.92
CA PRO A 164 1.23 -8.30 -18.15
C PRO A 164 -0.14 -8.26 -17.48
N TYR A 165 -0.55 -7.06 -17.09
CA TYR A 165 -1.85 -6.75 -16.52
C TYR A 165 -2.99 -6.89 -17.53
N VAL A 166 -4.07 -7.57 -17.10
CA VAL A 166 -5.23 -7.84 -17.95
C VAL A 166 -6.57 -7.44 -17.33
N GLU A 167 -6.57 -6.74 -16.20
CA GLU A 167 -7.80 -6.24 -15.54
C GLU A 167 -8.82 -7.32 -15.15
N HIS A 168 -8.41 -8.57 -15.01
CA HIS A 168 -9.24 -9.64 -14.46
C HIS A 168 -8.36 -10.76 -13.88
N LYS A 169 -8.94 -11.56 -12.98
CA LYS A 169 -8.25 -12.71 -12.41
C LYS A 169 -8.18 -13.84 -13.45
N GLN A 170 -7.00 -14.44 -13.60
CA GLN A 170 -6.74 -15.64 -14.36
C GLN A 170 -6.19 -16.76 -13.45
N SER A 171 -5.90 -17.92 -14.04
CA SER A 171 -5.11 -18.94 -13.36
C SER A 171 -3.66 -18.48 -13.24
N CYS A 172 -3.05 -18.70 -12.07
CA CYS A 172 -1.63 -18.41 -11.84
C CYS A 172 -0.75 -19.14 -12.87
N GLN A 173 -0.06 -18.36 -13.72
CA GLN A 173 0.87 -18.88 -14.72
C GLN A 173 2.29 -18.99 -14.18
N PRO A 174 3.09 -19.97 -14.64
CA PRO A 174 4.50 -20.02 -14.32
C PRO A 174 5.24 -18.85 -14.97
N SER A 175 6.07 -18.19 -14.19
CA SER A 175 6.92 -17.06 -14.59
C SER A 175 8.37 -17.31 -14.12
N GLN A 176 9.33 -16.55 -14.60
CA GLN A 176 10.75 -16.64 -14.22
C GLN A 176 11.31 -15.23 -14.02
N GLY A 177 12.39 -15.12 -13.25
CA GLY A 177 13.04 -13.84 -12.97
C GLY A 177 12.46 -13.09 -11.78
N HIS A 178 11.95 -13.82 -10.77
CA HIS A 178 11.35 -13.23 -9.58
C HIS A 178 12.33 -12.38 -8.75
N TYR A 179 11.84 -11.23 -8.32
CA TYR A 179 12.47 -10.34 -7.37
C TYR A 179 11.83 -10.53 -5.99
N VAL A 180 12.62 -11.06 -5.06
CA VAL A 180 12.15 -11.40 -3.70
C VAL A 180 12.33 -10.20 -2.76
N ILE A 181 11.28 -9.89 -1.99
CA ILE A 181 11.41 -8.95 -0.86
C ILE A 181 11.92 -9.70 0.36
N LYS A 182 12.86 -9.13 1.11
CA LYS A 182 13.43 -9.84 2.27
C LYS A 182 12.51 -9.84 3.47
N THR A 183 11.80 -8.73 3.65
CA THR A 183 10.88 -8.57 4.75
C THR A 183 9.92 -7.44 4.45
N TYR A 184 8.81 -7.49 5.15
CA TYR A 184 7.85 -6.43 5.25
C TYR A 184 7.39 -6.32 6.69
N CYS A 185 6.88 -5.17 7.10
CA CYS A 185 6.40 -4.99 8.46
C CYS A 185 5.11 -4.19 8.52
N GLN A 186 4.34 -4.38 9.59
CA GLN A 186 3.13 -3.63 9.89
C GLN A 186 3.45 -2.49 10.86
N ILE A 187 2.91 -1.30 10.60
CA ILE A 187 3.06 -0.16 11.51
C ILE A 187 2.08 -0.31 12.67
N GLU A 188 2.58 -0.54 13.88
CA GLU A 188 1.78 -0.59 15.11
C GLU A 188 2.46 0.15 16.27
N PRO A 189 1.71 0.89 17.11
CA PRO A 189 0.30 1.25 16.92
C PRO A 189 0.12 2.21 15.74
N GLN A 190 -0.97 2.06 14.99
CA GLN A 190 -1.29 2.92 13.85
C GLN A 190 -1.53 4.37 14.28
N ASN A 191 -0.57 5.25 14.01
CA ASN A 191 -0.68 6.68 14.31
C ASN A 191 0.19 7.53 13.36
N PRO A 192 -0.09 8.84 13.22
CA PRO A 192 0.61 9.67 12.25
C PRO A 192 2.11 9.83 12.54
N LEU A 193 2.53 9.80 13.82
CA LEU A 193 3.94 9.91 14.18
C LEU A 193 4.73 8.70 13.68
N LYS A 194 4.21 7.49 13.88
CA LYS A 194 4.82 6.25 13.40
C LYS A 194 4.90 6.19 11.89
N ILE A 195 3.86 6.64 11.19
CA ILE A 195 3.87 6.76 9.72
C ILE A 195 4.98 7.72 9.27
N ARG A 196 5.10 8.89 9.91
CA ARG A 196 6.17 9.86 9.60
C ARG A 196 7.57 9.30 9.88
N GLN A 197 7.75 8.57 10.98
CA GLN A 197 9.01 7.89 11.29
C GLN A 197 9.39 6.91 10.18
N VAL A 198 8.44 6.09 9.72
CA VAL A 198 8.65 5.14 8.63
C VAL A 198 9.06 5.87 7.36
N LEU A 199 8.26 6.86 6.93
CA LEU A 199 8.52 7.59 5.68
C LEU A 199 9.89 8.28 5.71
N THR A 200 10.24 8.91 6.83
CA THR A 200 11.56 9.57 7.00
C THR A 200 12.69 8.56 6.98
N LYS A 201 12.46 7.33 7.47
CA LYS A 201 13.51 6.32 7.58
C LYS A 201 13.77 5.62 6.25
N THR A 202 12.69 5.32 5.52
CA THR A 202 12.75 4.47 4.33
C THR A 202 12.73 5.28 3.03
N HIS A 203 12.18 6.49 3.04
CA HIS A 203 11.83 7.25 1.84
C HIS A 203 11.01 6.43 0.83
N THR A 204 10.22 5.49 1.33
CA THR A 204 9.44 4.52 0.56
C THR A 204 7.94 4.76 0.76
N ALA A 205 7.16 4.57 -0.31
CA ALA A 205 5.71 4.60 -0.27
C ALA A 205 5.17 3.50 0.63
N ILE A 206 4.18 3.84 1.45
CA ILE A 206 3.56 2.91 2.38
C ILE A 206 2.17 2.57 1.85
N ALA A 207 1.91 1.28 1.65
CA ALA A 207 0.57 0.81 1.28
C ALA A 207 -0.39 1.08 2.44
N ALA A 208 -1.62 1.55 2.17
CA ALA A 208 -2.60 1.87 3.19
C ALA A 208 -4.02 1.54 2.75
N ILE A 209 -4.87 1.11 3.71
CA ILE A 209 -6.30 0.90 3.48
C ILE A 209 -7.11 2.13 3.86
N ILE A 210 -8.09 2.47 3.03
CA ILE A 210 -8.92 3.66 3.18
C ILE A 210 -10.40 3.31 3.22
N ALA A 211 -11.13 3.94 4.14
CA ALA A 211 -12.59 3.83 4.22
C ALA A 211 -13.24 5.06 3.58
N ILE A 212 -13.87 4.88 2.42
CA ILE A 212 -14.52 5.98 1.70
C ILE A 212 -15.98 6.07 2.14
N LYS A 213 -16.33 7.10 2.89
CA LYS A 213 -17.74 7.36 3.30
C LYS A 213 -18.53 8.13 2.23
N ASP A 214 -17.88 9.07 1.55
CA ASP A 214 -18.49 9.85 0.46
C ASP A 214 -17.83 9.49 -0.88
N LEU A 215 -18.38 8.45 -1.51
CA LEU A 215 -17.88 7.95 -2.80
C LEU A 215 -18.02 9.01 -3.91
N LYS A 216 -19.08 9.82 -3.90
CA LYS A 216 -19.32 10.82 -4.97
C LYS A 216 -18.28 11.93 -4.95
N SER A 217 -17.89 12.38 -3.77
CA SER A 217 -16.82 13.36 -3.62
C SER A 217 -15.47 12.76 -4.00
N PHE A 218 -15.20 11.52 -3.58
CA PHE A 218 -13.93 10.85 -3.89
C PHE A 218 -13.74 10.60 -5.39
N GLN A 219 -14.79 10.22 -6.12
CA GLN A 219 -14.73 9.99 -7.57
C GLN A 219 -14.44 11.25 -8.41
N ARG A 220 -14.64 12.44 -7.85
CA ARG A 220 -14.47 13.73 -8.55
C ARG A 220 -13.24 14.51 -8.07
N TYR A 221 -12.51 13.94 -7.13
CA TYR A 221 -11.27 14.50 -6.61
C TYR A 221 -10.15 14.35 -7.63
#